data_AF-A0A931MCB6-F1
#
_entry.id   AF-A0A931MCB6-F1
#
_cell.length_a   1.000
_cell.length_b   1.000
_cell.length_c   1.000
_cell.angle_alpha   90.00
_cell.angle_beta   90.00
_cell.angle_gamma   90.00
#
_symmetry.space_group_name_H-M   'P 1'
#
loop_
_entity.id
_entity.type
_entity.pdbx_description
1 polymer ?
#
loop_
_entity_poly.entity_id
_entity_poly.type
_entity_poly.pdbx_seq_one_letter_code
_entity_poly.pdbx_strand_id
1 'polypeptide(L)'
;MIEKYATIKVGDDVQKPDIDLLIYYHPDAEKYPVIIYSIKTSLRERAGQTYRWKLLMDIVSSNDCKTIKEKYGLTYKAMDNFKVGFITTNFYNEITKPQQKGMLKFFDFVYITKPGEWEKPVYEFSKILDDLKSVYG
;
A
#
# COMPACT_ATOMS: atom_id res chain seq x y z
N MET A 1 7.19 -4.60 -15.82
CA MET A 1 8.09 -3.69 -15.09
C MET A 1 7.92 -3.89 -13.60
N ILE A 2 6.79 -3.51 -12.99
CA ILE A 2 6.57 -3.62 -11.55
C ILE A 2 6.55 -5.06 -11.00
N GLU A 3 6.18 -6.05 -11.80
CA GLU A 3 6.25 -7.47 -11.39
C GLU A 3 7.69 -7.95 -11.16
N LYS A 4 8.69 -7.29 -11.77
CA LYS A 4 10.10 -7.54 -11.42
C LYS A 4 10.48 -6.89 -10.09
N TYR A 5 9.68 -5.92 -9.61
CA TYR A 5 10.03 -5.03 -8.49
C TYR A 5 9.10 -5.10 -7.27
N ALA A 6 7.97 -5.78 -7.32
CA ALA A 6 7.01 -5.82 -6.21
C ALA A 6 6.58 -7.25 -5.87
N THR A 7 7.26 -8.23 -6.42
CA THR A 7 6.90 -9.63 -6.25
C THR A 7 7.58 -10.22 -5.02
N ILE A 8 6.80 -10.82 -4.13
CA ILE A 8 7.28 -11.51 -2.93
C ILE A 8 7.17 -13.01 -3.17
N LYS A 9 8.25 -13.75 -2.94
CA LYS A 9 8.18 -15.21 -2.89
C LYS A 9 7.79 -15.66 -1.50
N VAL A 10 6.87 -16.62 -1.43
CA VAL A 10 6.39 -17.24 -0.19
C VAL A 10 6.50 -18.75 -0.37
N GLY A 11 7.61 -19.32 0.08
CA GLY A 11 7.97 -20.70 -0.28
C GLY A 11 8.16 -20.84 -1.79
N ASP A 12 7.39 -21.74 -2.40
CA ASP A 12 7.40 -22.00 -3.85
C ASP A 12 6.42 -21.10 -4.64
N ASP A 13 5.57 -20.36 -3.93
CA ASP A 13 4.55 -19.50 -4.52
C ASP A 13 5.00 -18.03 -4.64
N VAL A 14 4.20 -17.29 -5.40
CA VAL A 14 4.46 -15.89 -5.74
C VAL A 14 3.25 -15.02 -5.39
N GLN A 15 3.50 -13.99 -4.57
CA GLN A 15 2.53 -12.97 -4.23
C GLN A 15 2.84 -11.67 -4.96
N LYS A 16 1.82 -11.10 -5.62
CA LYS A 16 1.90 -9.83 -6.36
C LYS A 16 1.06 -8.77 -5.65
N PRO A 17 1.43 -7.48 -5.76
CA PRO A 17 0.59 -6.40 -5.28
C PRO A 17 -0.73 -6.34 -6.04
N ASP A 18 -1.76 -5.89 -5.34
CA ASP A 18 -3.02 -5.45 -5.93
C ASP A 18 -2.86 -3.98 -6.37
N ILE A 19 -2.61 -3.79 -7.67
CA ILE A 19 -2.30 -2.47 -8.27
C ILE A 19 -3.46 -2.05 -9.16
N ASP A 20 -4.11 -0.95 -8.79
CA ASP A 20 -5.08 -0.27 -9.65
C ASP A 20 -4.44 0.95 -10.34
N LEU A 21 -3.52 1.63 -9.66
CA LEU A 21 -2.76 2.76 -10.21
C LEU A 21 -1.30 2.73 -9.73
N LEU A 22 -0.40 3.05 -10.66
CA LEU A 22 1.04 3.13 -10.43
C LEU A 22 1.55 4.52 -10.79
N ILE A 23 2.26 5.17 -9.88
CA ILE A 23 2.94 6.45 -10.11
C ILE A 23 4.43 6.27 -9.89
N TYR A 24 5.22 6.74 -10.85
CA TYR A 24 6.68 6.69 -10.82
C TYR A 24 7.26 7.82 -11.67
N TYR A 25 8.50 8.20 -11.37
CA TYR A 25 9.24 9.22 -12.10
C TYR A 25 10.12 8.56 -13.17
N HIS A 26 9.84 8.81 -14.46
CA HIS A 26 10.46 8.05 -15.57
C HIS A 26 11.90 8.47 -15.97
N PRO A 27 12.51 9.57 -15.51
CA PRO A 27 13.97 9.71 -15.65
C PRO A 27 14.77 8.88 -14.65
N ASP A 28 14.37 8.85 -13.38
CA ASP A 28 15.17 8.35 -12.25
C ASP A 28 14.34 7.50 -11.27
N ALA A 29 13.74 6.42 -11.76
CA ALA A 29 12.84 5.57 -10.96
C ALA A 29 13.50 4.94 -9.72
N GLU A 30 14.84 4.90 -9.65
CA GLU A 30 15.59 4.41 -8.49
C GLU A 30 15.78 5.47 -7.40
N LYS A 31 15.72 6.76 -7.77
CA LYS A 31 15.92 7.90 -6.85
C LYS A 31 14.63 8.33 -6.17
N TYR A 32 13.51 8.15 -6.85
CA TYR A 32 12.19 8.54 -6.35
C TYR A 32 11.36 7.31 -5.98
N PRO A 33 10.50 7.40 -4.95
CA PRO A 33 9.66 6.28 -4.58
C PRO A 33 8.69 5.93 -5.71
N VAL A 34 8.37 4.64 -5.80
CA VAL A 34 7.25 4.17 -6.61
C VAL A 34 6.00 4.11 -5.73
N ILE A 35 4.94 4.80 -6.13
CA ILE A 35 3.67 4.79 -5.38
C ILE A 35 2.67 3.86 -6.08
N ILE A 36 2.17 2.89 -5.33
CA ILE A 36 1.08 2.00 -5.74
C ILE A 36 -0.20 2.47 -5.02
N TYR A 37 -1.28 2.65 -5.77
CA TYR A 37 -2.61 2.84 -5.21
C TYR A 37 -3.50 1.64 -5.51
N SER A 38 -4.13 1.14 -4.45
CA SER A 38 -5.28 0.23 -4.54
C SER A 38 -6.56 1.07 -4.41
N ILE A 39 -7.46 0.94 -5.39
CA ILE A 39 -8.64 1.78 -5.55
C ILE A 39 -9.87 0.88 -5.42
N LYS A 40 -10.55 0.93 -4.28
CA LYS A 40 -11.67 0.03 -3.97
C LYS A 40 -12.92 0.79 -3.57
N THR A 41 -14.09 0.38 -4.06
CA THR A 41 -15.37 1.01 -3.68
C THR A 41 -15.75 0.75 -2.21
N SER A 42 -15.33 -0.38 -1.63
CA SER A 42 -15.57 -0.78 -0.24
C SER A 42 -14.32 -1.38 0.43
N LEU A 43 -14.32 -1.44 1.77
CA LEU A 43 -13.17 -1.84 2.60
C LEU A 43 -13.29 -3.25 3.16
N ARG A 44 -14.21 -4.07 2.65
CA ARG A 44 -14.37 -5.46 3.08
C ARG A 44 -13.18 -6.32 2.64
N GLU A 45 -13.41 -7.58 2.28
CA GLU A 45 -12.33 -8.53 1.95
C GLU A 45 -11.32 -8.02 0.90
N ARG A 46 -11.74 -7.10 0.02
CA ARG A 46 -10.90 -6.49 -1.02
C ARG A 46 -9.78 -5.61 -0.46
N ALA A 47 -10.05 -4.76 0.53
CA ALA A 47 -8.99 -4.01 1.21
C ALA A 47 -8.09 -4.92 2.05
N GLY A 48 -8.66 -6.04 2.51
CA GLY A 48 -7.96 -7.16 3.15
C GLY A 48 -6.76 -7.66 2.34
N GLN A 49 -6.89 -7.76 1.02
CA GLN A 49 -5.83 -8.25 0.14
C GLN A 49 -4.67 -7.26 0.07
N THR A 50 -4.95 -5.97 -0.17
CA THR A 50 -3.92 -4.94 -0.25
C THR A 50 -3.15 -4.78 1.07
N TYR A 51 -3.85 -4.79 2.23
CA TYR A 51 -3.17 -4.66 3.52
C TYR A 51 -2.26 -5.87 3.82
N ARG A 52 -2.70 -7.10 3.51
CA ARG A 52 -1.87 -8.30 3.72
C ARG A 52 -0.60 -8.25 2.88
N TRP A 53 -0.72 -7.80 1.63
CA TRP A 53 0.45 -7.65 0.77
C TRP A 53 1.41 -6.57 1.30
N LYS A 54 0.90 -5.41 1.74
CA LYS A 54 1.71 -4.35 2.38
C LYS A 54 2.40 -4.85 3.66
N LEU A 55 1.68 -5.58 4.51
CA LEU A 55 2.27 -6.19 5.71
C LEU A 55 3.39 -7.18 5.37
N LEU A 56 3.19 -8.03 4.35
CA LEU A 56 4.25 -8.94 3.88
C LEU A 56 5.45 -8.15 3.35
N MET A 57 5.22 -7.09 2.59
CA MET A 57 6.27 -6.20 2.12
C MET A 57 7.10 -5.62 3.28
N ASP A 58 6.44 -5.09 4.31
CA ASP A 58 7.11 -4.51 5.47
C ASP A 58 7.93 -5.56 6.23
N ILE A 59 7.37 -6.76 6.42
CA ILE A 59 8.06 -7.90 7.05
C ILE A 59 9.31 -8.27 6.26
N VAL A 60 9.22 -8.45 4.93
CA VAL A 60 10.39 -8.88 4.16
C VAL A 60 11.44 -7.78 4.00
N SER A 61 11.02 -6.52 4.00
CA SER A 61 11.94 -5.37 3.93
C SER A 61 12.62 -5.09 5.28
N SER A 62 12.03 -5.49 6.41
CA SER A 62 12.59 -5.21 7.73
C SER A 62 13.75 -6.11 8.12
N ASN A 63 14.80 -5.55 8.74
CA ASN A 63 15.95 -6.31 9.24
C ASN A 63 15.66 -7.15 10.49
N ASP A 64 14.60 -6.83 11.23
CA ASP A 64 14.27 -7.47 12.52
C ASP A 64 13.35 -8.71 12.42
N CYS A 65 12.80 -8.99 11.24
CA CYS A 65 11.79 -10.04 11.06
C CYS A 65 12.35 -11.42 10.65
N LYS A 66 13.62 -11.72 10.96
CA LYS A 66 14.33 -12.93 10.47
C LYS A 66 13.55 -14.24 10.72
N THR A 67 13.07 -14.45 11.94
CA THR A 67 12.32 -15.68 12.31
C THR A 67 11.05 -15.86 11.48
N ILE A 68 10.33 -14.77 11.19
CA ILE A 68 9.10 -14.82 10.38
C ILE A 68 9.45 -15.10 8.92
N LYS A 69 10.52 -14.47 8.40
CA LYS A 69 10.97 -14.71 7.03
C LYS A 69 11.36 -16.17 6.81
N GLU A 70 12.12 -16.76 7.72
CA GLU A 70 12.54 -18.16 7.64
C GLU A 70 11.34 -19.12 7.72
N LYS A 71 10.42 -18.88 8.67
CA LYS A 71 9.22 -19.72 8.86
C LYS A 71 8.38 -19.88 7.59
N TYR A 72 8.23 -18.81 6.80
CA TYR A 72 7.39 -18.79 5.61
C TYR A 72 8.19 -18.80 4.30
N GLY A 73 9.51 -19.00 4.35
CA GLY A 73 10.38 -18.97 3.17
C GLY A 73 10.28 -17.65 2.41
N LEU A 74 10.16 -16.53 3.12
CA LEU A 74 9.97 -15.22 2.51
C LEU A 74 11.28 -14.74 1.89
N THR A 75 11.28 -14.60 0.57
CA THR A 75 12.37 -13.94 -0.13
C THR A 75 11.80 -12.79 -0.96
N TYR A 76 12.39 -11.62 -0.79
CA TYR A 76 12.03 -10.45 -1.56
C TYR A 76 13.21 -10.04 -2.39
N LYS A 77 12.90 -9.62 -3.62
CA LYS A 77 13.89 -9.17 -4.56
C LYS A 77 13.37 -7.87 -5.15
N ALA A 78 13.41 -6.75 -4.40
CA ALA A 78 13.35 -5.41 -5.00
C ALA A 78 13.47 -4.20 -4.06
N MET A 79 13.52 -3.03 -4.72
CA MET A 79 13.79 -1.67 -4.26
C MET A 79 13.24 -1.29 -2.89
N ASP A 80 14.08 -0.59 -2.15
CA ASP A 80 13.83 -0.09 -0.79
C ASP A 80 12.83 1.09 -0.72
N ASN A 81 12.15 1.46 -1.81
CA ASN A 81 11.42 2.73 -1.89
C ASN A 81 10.03 2.61 -2.54
N PHE A 82 9.18 1.74 -2.02
CA PHE A 82 7.75 1.71 -2.37
C PHE A 82 6.90 2.43 -1.33
N LYS A 83 5.89 3.16 -1.81
CA LYS A 83 4.78 3.64 -0.96
C LYS A 83 3.48 3.02 -1.45
N VAL A 84 2.61 2.66 -0.52
CA VAL A 84 1.33 2.02 -0.81
C VAL A 84 0.20 2.88 -0.29
N GLY A 85 -0.64 3.33 -1.19
CA GLY A 85 -1.84 4.07 -0.90
C GLY A 85 -3.12 3.26 -1.11
N PHE A 86 -4.16 3.64 -0.39
CA PHE A 86 -5.50 3.08 -0.52
C PHE A 86 -6.51 4.20 -0.78
N ILE A 87 -7.29 4.08 -1.84
CA ILE A 87 -8.32 5.05 -2.23
C ILE A 87 -9.67 4.36 -2.19
N THR A 88 -10.67 5.01 -1.58
CA THR A 88 -12.00 4.43 -1.49
C THR A 88 -13.14 5.44 -1.58
N THR A 89 -14.27 5.00 -2.12
CA THR A 89 -15.55 5.72 -2.01
C THR A 89 -16.25 5.44 -0.68
N ASN A 90 -15.77 4.47 0.11
CA ASN A 90 -16.36 4.03 1.37
C ASN A 90 -17.87 3.75 1.23
N PHE A 91 -18.24 2.89 0.28
CA PHE A 91 -19.64 2.70 -0.15
C PHE A 91 -20.56 2.30 1.01
N TYR A 92 -20.08 1.45 1.92
CA TYR A 92 -20.84 0.96 3.07
C TYR A 92 -20.59 1.73 4.39
N ASN A 93 -19.98 2.92 4.33
CA ASN A 93 -19.69 3.75 5.51
C ASN A 93 -18.97 2.99 6.65
N GLU A 94 -18.00 2.15 6.29
CA GLU A 94 -17.32 1.24 7.23
C GLU A 94 -15.94 1.72 7.66
N ILE A 95 -15.41 2.78 7.03
CA ILE A 95 -14.08 3.33 7.31
C ILE A 95 -13.86 3.74 8.77
N THR A 96 -14.94 4.06 9.49
CA THR A 96 -14.90 4.45 10.91
C THR A 96 -14.90 3.26 11.87
N LYS A 97 -15.17 2.03 11.39
CA LYS A 97 -15.20 0.84 12.23
C LYS A 97 -13.80 0.53 12.76
N PRO A 98 -13.65 0.08 14.02
CA PRO A 98 -12.34 -0.14 14.64
C PRO A 98 -11.39 -1.04 13.83
N GLN A 99 -11.91 -2.13 13.26
CA GLN A 99 -11.11 -3.05 12.43
C GLN A 99 -10.57 -2.36 11.17
N GLN A 100 -11.41 -1.54 10.52
CA GLN A 100 -11.01 -0.80 9.33
C GLN A 100 -10.01 0.29 9.67
N LYS A 101 -10.25 1.05 10.75
CA LYS A 101 -9.28 2.02 11.27
C LYS A 101 -7.92 1.39 11.55
N GLY A 102 -7.89 0.19 12.14
CA GLY A 102 -6.65 -0.55 12.38
C GLY A 102 -5.93 -0.94 11.09
N MET A 103 -6.66 -1.52 10.14
CA MET A 103 -6.13 -1.92 8.84
C MET A 103 -5.58 -0.73 8.03
N LEU A 104 -6.24 0.43 8.09
CA LEU A 104 -5.83 1.60 7.32
C LEU A 104 -4.48 2.19 7.74
N LYS A 105 -4.01 1.90 8.97
CA LYS A 105 -2.72 2.36 9.47
C LYS A 105 -1.51 1.73 8.79
N PHE A 106 -1.72 0.64 8.04
CA PHE A 106 -0.65 -0.04 7.30
C PHE A 106 -0.31 0.67 5.98
N PHE A 107 -1.18 1.53 5.47
CA PHE A 107 -0.95 2.26 4.22
C PHE A 107 -0.22 3.57 4.49
N ASP A 108 0.67 3.94 3.57
CA ASP A 108 1.38 5.23 3.58
C ASP A 108 0.43 6.40 3.28
N PHE A 109 -0.58 6.14 2.45
CA PHE A 109 -1.62 7.12 2.09
C PHE A 109 -3.00 6.48 2.16
N VAL A 110 -3.98 7.19 2.71
CA VAL A 110 -5.37 6.75 2.70
C VAL A 110 -6.26 7.90 2.29
N TYR A 111 -6.96 7.72 1.18
CA TYR A 111 -7.86 8.72 0.64
C TYR A 111 -9.29 8.23 0.55
N ILE A 112 -10.22 9.14 0.82
CA ILE A 112 -11.65 8.95 0.63
C ILE A 112 -12.20 10.01 -0.33
N THR A 113 -13.03 9.60 -1.28
CA THR A 113 -13.62 10.52 -2.27
C THR A 113 -14.83 11.30 -1.74
N LYS A 114 -15.27 11.02 -0.52
CA LYS A 114 -16.37 11.71 0.15
C LYS A 114 -15.81 12.93 0.90
N PRO A 115 -16.38 14.13 0.70
CA PRO A 115 -15.98 15.30 1.48
C PRO A 115 -16.35 15.11 2.96
N GLY A 116 -15.57 15.70 3.84
CA GLY A 116 -15.79 15.68 5.28
C GLY A 116 -14.49 15.69 6.10
N GLU A 117 -14.65 15.85 7.41
CA GLU A 117 -13.56 15.66 8.36
C GLU A 117 -13.41 14.18 8.68
N TRP A 118 -12.20 13.67 8.45
CA TRP A 118 -11.88 12.27 8.66
C TRP A 118 -10.74 12.12 9.67
N GLU A 119 -10.84 11.09 10.49
CA GLU A 119 -9.76 10.75 11.41
C GLU A 119 -8.55 10.20 10.67
N LYS A 120 -7.35 10.55 11.14
CA LYS A 120 -6.09 10.00 10.63
C LYS A 120 -6.11 8.46 10.68
N PRO A 121 -5.59 7.77 9.65
CA PRO A 121 -4.79 8.30 8.53
C PRO A 121 -5.60 8.74 7.29
N VAL A 122 -6.93 8.86 7.38
CA VAL A 122 -7.79 9.12 6.22
C VAL A 122 -7.82 10.62 5.89
N TYR A 123 -7.68 10.95 4.61
CA TYR A 123 -7.84 12.31 4.10
C TYR A 123 -8.77 12.33 2.88
N GLU A 124 -9.34 13.49 2.57
CA GLU A 124 -10.05 13.66 1.30
C GLU A 124 -9.11 13.44 0.11
N PHE A 125 -9.66 12.89 -0.98
CA PHE A 125 -8.90 12.56 -2.19
C PHE A 125 -8.21 13.78 -2.82
N SER A 126 -8.74 14.99 -2.65
CA SER A 126 -8.11 16.23 -3.10
C SER A 126 -6.67 16.41 -2.59
N LYS A 127 -6.36 15.90 -1.39
CA LYS A 127 -5.03 15.97 -0.77
C LYS A 127 -3.95 15.21 -1.54
N ILE A 128 -4.34 14.26 -2.41
CA ILE A 128 -3.37 13.45 -3.19
C ILE A 128 -2.40 14.33 -3.98
N LEU A 129 -2.85 15.47 -4.52
CA LEU A 129 -1.99 16.35 -5.30
C LEU A 129 -0.87 16.96 -4.46
N ASP A 130 -1.16 17.33 -3.21
CA ASP A 130 -0.18 17.92 -2.31
C ASP A 130 0.83 16.85 -1.85
N ASP A 131 0.35 15.65 -1.54
CA ASP A 131 1.21 14.54 -1.17
C ASP A 131 2.10 14.10 -2.34
N LEU A 132 1.59 14.08 -3.58
CA LEU A 132 2.40 13.79 -4.77
C LEU A 132 3.46 14.87 -5.03
N LYS A 133 3.13 16.15 -4.85
CA LYS A 133 4.11 17.25 -4.93
C LYS A 133 5.17 17.12 -3.85
N SER A 134 4.80 16.76 -2.63
CA SER A 134 5.75 16.52 -1.54
C SER A 134 6.69 15.34 -1.81
N VAL A 135 6.22 14.33 -2.56
CA VAL A 135 7.01 13.14 -2.89
C VAL A 135 7.94 13.34 -4.10
N TYR A 136 7.50 14.08 -5.13
CA TYR A 136 8.20 14.18 -6.41
C TYR A 136 8.66 15.59 -6.81
N GLY A 137 8.20 16.64 -6.11
CA GLY A 137 8.59 18.04 -6.33
C GLY A 137 9.74 18.45 -5.44
#